data_AF-A0A838SE72-F1
#
_entry.id   AF-A0A838SE72-F1
#
_cell.length_a   1.000
_cell.length_b   1.000
_cell.length_c   1.000
_cell.angle_alpha   90.00
_cell.angle_beta   90.00
_cell.angle_gamma   90.00
#
_symmetry.space_group_name_H-M   'P 1'
#
loop_
_entity.id
_entity.type
_entity.pdbx_description
1 polymer ?
#
loop_
_entity_poly.entity_id
_entity_poly.type
_entity_poly.pdbx_seq_one_letter_code
_entity_poly.pdbx_strand_id
1 'polypeptide(L)'
;MTSPLQGWLELLAVKGLGPVTYSRLINRFGSPEAIRSSNAHALESIGEISPSLARALHQPISTDAQDQIAKELQAVQDGRFSILTLVDALYPSRLKTITDPPPLLWCTGQLQDRDQHALAVVGSRKGSHIGRTFTRQLSGDLAALGFTIVSGLARGIDAAAHEGALATSGRTLAVLGCGIDRTYPPEHDPLRQRIEQHGAVLSEFPMGTPPHS
;
A
#
# COMPACT_ATOMS: atom_id res chain seq x y z
N MET A 1 4.31 -22.14 14.91
CA MET A 1 5.17 -21.48 13.90
C MET A 1 4.48 -20.20 13.52
N THR A 2 5.15 -19.07 13.68
CA THR A 2 4.66 -17.74 13.33
C THR A 2 4.41 -17.70 11.81
N SER A 3 3.26 -17.18 11.36
CA SER A 3 3.00 -17.00 9.91
C SER A 3 4.10 -16.11 9.33
N PRO A 4 4.63 -16.36 8.11
CA PRO A 4 5.63 -15.48 7.50
C PRO A 4 5.23 -14.00 7.54
N LEU A 5 3.95 -13.68 7.31
CA LEU A 5 3.41 -12.31 7.33
C LEU A 5 3.45 -11.65 8.71
N GLN A 6 3.29 -12.41 9.79
CA GLN A 6 3.29 -11.88 11.15
C GLN A 6 4.65 -11.24 11.49
N GLY A 7 5.76 -11.83 11.05
CA GLY A 7 7.09 -11.24 11.25
C GLY A 7 7.23 -9.85 10.63
N TRP A 8 6.66 -9.65 9.43
CA TRP A 8 6.71 -8.36 8.73
C TRP A 8 5.87 -7.29 9.42
N LEU A 9 4.68 -7.67 9.91
CA LEU A 9 3.80 -6.80 10.67
C LEU A 9 4.39 -6.42 12.04
N GLU A 10 5.00 -7.39 12.74
CA GLU A 10 5.68 -7.13 14.01
C GLU A 10 6.86 -6.18 13.82
N LEU A 11 7.63 -6.35 12.74
CA LEU A 11 8.72 -5.43 12.41
C LEU A 11 8.18 -4.01 12.14
N LEU A 12 7.06 -3.88 11.43
CA LEU A 12 6.44 -2.58 11.14
C LEU A 12 5.96 -1.89 12.42
N ALA A 13 5.55 -2.65 13.43
CA ALA A 13 5.11 -2.14 14.72
C ALA A 13 6.24 -1.72 15.67
N VAL A 14 7.52 -1.91 15.31
CA VAL A 14 8.65 -1.51 16.15
C VAL A 14 8.72 0.01 16.24
N LYS A 15 8.54 0.53 17.46
CA LYS A 15 8.56 1.98 17.72
C LYS A 15 9.91 2.59 17.33
N GLY A 16 9.86 3.65 16.52
CA GLY A 16 11.05 4.34 16.03
C GLY A 16 11.67 3.72 14.79
N LEU A 17 11.11 2.63 14.27
CA LEU A 17 11.52 2.08 12.98
C LEU A 17 10.74 2.78 11.85
N GLY A 18 11.43 3.65 11.11
CA GLY A 18 10.88 4.27 9.91
C GLY A 18 10.99 3.38 8.66
N PRO A 19 10.27 3.72 7.57
CA PRO A 19 10.24 2.92 6.33
C PRO A 19 11.60 2.79 5.64
N VAL A 20 12.45 3.81 5.72
CA VAL A 20 13.82 3.79 5.18
C VAL A 20 14.67 2.73 5.90
N THR A 21 14.70 2.79 7.23
CA THR A 21 15.45 1.82 8.05
C THR A 21 14.88 0.42 7.93
N TYR A 22 13.56 0.27 7.86
CA TYR A 22 12.90 -1.00 7.58
C TYR A 22 13.42 -1.61 6.27
N SER A 23 13.38 -0.84 5.18
CA SER A 23 13.82 -1.31 3.86
C SER A 23 15.29 -1.72 3.85
N ARG A 24 16.15 -0.96 4.52
CA ARG A 24 17.58 -1.31 4.66
C ARG A 24 17.80 -2.60 5.45
N LEU A 25 17.06 -2.79 6.55
CA LEU A 25 17.11 -4.02 7.33
C LEU A 25 16.72 -5.23 6.49
N ILE A 26 15.62 -5.14 5.73
CA ILE A 26 15.17 -6.21 4.84
C ILE A 26 16.17 -6.46 3.72
N ASN A 27 16.72 -5.42 3.10
CA ASN A 27 17.74 -5.57 2.05
C ASN A 27 19.02 -6.24 2.60
N ARG A 28 19.37 -6.00 3.86
CA ARG A 28 20.58 -6.57 4.48
C ARG A 28 20.39 -8.01 4.96
N PHE A 29 19.25 -8.31 5.61
CA PHE A 29 19.03 -9.57 6.31
C PHE A 29 18.05 -10.51 5.60
N GLY A 30 17.29 -10.02 4.62
CA GLY A 30 16.34 -10.80 3.81
C GLY A 30 14.97 -10.99 4.44
N SER A 31 14.86 -11.15 5.77
CA SER A 31 13.57 -11.36 6.44
C SER A 31 13.51 -10.81 7.88
N PRO A 32 12.30 -10.58 8.43
CA PRO A 32 12.10 -10.21 9.83
C PRO A 32 12.69 -11.22 10.83
N GLU A 33 12.63 -12.52 10.53
CA GLU A 33 13.18 -13.59 11.38
C GLU A 33 14.71 -13.53 11.43
N ALA A 34 15.35 -13.23 10.30
CA ALA A 34 16.79 -13.06 10.22
C ALA A 34 17.26 -11.82 11.00
N ILE A 35 16.48 -10.72 10.95
CA ILE A 35 16.73 -9.52 11.76
C ILE A 35 16.66 -9.84 13.25
N ARG A 36 15.60 -10.54 13.69
CA ARG A 36 15.39 -10.90 15.10
C ARG A 36 16.46 -11.84 15.65
N SER A 37 17.03 -12.67 14.78
CA SER A 37 18.09 -13.63 15.14
C SER A 37 19.50 -13.03 15.03
N SER A 38 19.62 -11.80 14.51
CA SER A 38 20.90 -11.10 14.39
C SER A 38 21.36 -10.54 15.74
N ASN A 39 22.66 -10.23 15.89
CA ASN A 39 23.16 -9.58 17.10
C ASN A 39 23.15 -8.06 16.98
N ALA A 40 23.20 -7.35 18.11
CA ALA A 40 23.17 -5.89 18.14
C ALA A 40 24.26 -5.23 17.27
N HIS A 41 25.48 -5.80 17.27
CA HIS A 41 26.59 -5.29 16.45
C HIS A 41 26.29 -5.37 14.94
N ALA A 42 25.65 -6.45 14.49
CA ALA A 42 25.25 -6.59 13.08
C ALA A 42 24.20 -5.55 12.68
N LEU A 43 23.26 -5.22 13.57
CA LEU A 43 22.26 -4.16 13.34
C LEU A 43 22.93 -2.78 13.28
N GLU A 44 23.81 -2.46 14.24
CA GLU A 44 24.50 -1.17 14.30
C GLU A 44 25.39 -0.92 13.06
N SER A 45 25.91 -1.98 12.45
CA SER A 45 26.76 -1.90 11.24
C SER A 45 26.03 -1.38 9.99
N ILE A 46 24.69 -1.33 9.97
CA ILE A 46 23.90 -0.77 8.85
C ILE A 46 24.04 0.76 8.77
N GLY A 47 24.51 1.40 9.84
CA GLY A 47 24.49 2.86 9.97
C GLY A 47 23.08 3.35 10.28
N GLU A 48 22.97 4.41 11.09
CA GLU A 48 21.70 5.04 11.50
C GLU A 48 20.79 4.21 12.44
N ILE A 49 21.14 2.96 12.77
CA ILE A 49 20.44 2.23 13.84
C ILE A 49 21.06 2.60 15.19
N SER A 50 20.29 3.32 16.01
CA SER A 50 20.71 3.66 17.36
C SER A 50 20.72 2.42 18.27
N PRO A 51 21.52 2.41 19.36
CA PRO A 51 21.47 1.33 20.36
C PRO A 51 20.09 1.16 21.01
N SER A 52 19.25 2.21 21.03
CA SER A 52 17.87 2.10 21.48
C SER A 52 16.99 1.36 20.49
N LEU A 53 17.14 1.62 19.18
CA LEU A 53 16.40 0.91 18.14
C LEU A 53 16.86 -0.55 18.01
N ALA A 54 18.17 -0.82 18.09
CA ALA A 54 18.70 -2.19 18.10
C ALA A 54 18.13 -3.03 19.25
N ARG A 55 17.98 -2.44 20.44
CA ARG A 55 17.28 -3.09 21.55
C ARG A 55 15.80 -3.29 21.26
N ALA A 56 15.11 -2.27 20.74
CA ALA A 56 13.68 -2.35 20.44
C ALA A 56 13.34 -3.45 19.43
N LEU A 57 14.21 -3.72 18.45
CA LEU A 57 14.06 -4.82 17.48
C LEU A 57 14.07 -6.23 18.12
N HIS A 58 14.62 -6.36 19.33
CA HIS A 58 14.65 -7.62 20.09
C HIS A 58 13.60 -7.67 21.21
N GLN A 59 12.92 -6.54 21.49
CA GLN A 59 11.88 -6.50 22.50
C GLN A 59 10.54 -6.94 21.90
N PRO A 60 9.65 -7.55 22.70
CA PRO A 60 8.28 -7.77 22.26
C PRO A 60 7.59 -6.43 21.97
N ILE A 61 6.78 -6.42 20.92
CA ILE A 61 5.87 -5.31 20.62
C ILE A 61 4.79 -5.16 21.71
N SER A 62 4.13 -4.00 21.77
CA SER A 62 3.07 -3.75 22.75
C SER A 62 1.88 -4.69 22.56
N THR A 63 1.12 -4.94 23.63
CA THR A 63 -0.12 -5.75 23.57
C THR A 63 -1.12 -5.18 22.56
N ASP A 64 -1.31 -3.86 22.52
CA ASP A 64 -2.17 -3.21 21.52
C ASP A 64 -1.74 -3.51 20.08
N ALA A 65 -0.43 -3.53 19.82
CA ALA A 65 0.10 -3.88 18.50
C ALA A 65 -0.11 -5.37 18.20
N GLN A 66 0.08 -6.26 19.18
CA GLN A 66 -0.20 -7.70 19.03
C GLN A 66 -1.68 -7.94 18.67
N ASP A 67 -2.59 -7.28 19.36
CA ASP A 67 -4.04 -7.39 19.12
C ASP A 67 -4.41 -6.85 17.73
N GLN A 68 -3.81 -5.73 17.31
CA GLN A 68 -4.04 -5.20 15.96
C GLN A 68 -3.50 -6.16 14.90
N ILE A 69 -2.29 -6.70 15.06
CA ILE A 69 -1.70 -7.66 14.12
C ILE A 69 -2.55 -8.93 14.03
N ALA A 70 -3.09 -9.43 15.15
CA ALA A 70 -4.00 -10.57 15.14
C ALA A 70 -5.25 -10.29 14.29
N LYS A 71 -5.82 -9.08 14.37
CA LYS A 71 -6.95 -8.67 13.53
C LYS A 71 -6.60 -8.57 12.04
N GLU A 72 -5.42 -8.06 11.71
CA GLU A 72 -4.90 -8.00 10.33
C GLU A 72 -4.74 -9.41 9.75
N LEU A 73 -4.08 -10.31 10.50
CA LEU A 73 -3.87 -11.69 10.08
C LEU A 73 -5.20 -12.43 9.88
N GLN A 74 -6.16 -12.24 10.79
CA GLN A 74 -7.49 -12.80 10.62
C GLN A 74 -8.18 -12.24 9.37
N ALA A 75 -8.08 -10.93 9.11
CA ALA A 75 -8.64 -10.31 7.90
C ALA A 75 -8.08 -10.91 6.61
N VAL A 76 -6.77 -11.15 6.58
CA VAL A 76 -6.10 -11.80 5.45
C VAL A 76 -6.56 -13.25 5.29
N GLN A 77 -6.68 -13.99 6.39
CA GLN A 77 -7.19 -15.37 6.38
C GLN A 77 -8.65 -15.46 5.89
N ASP A 78 -9.48 -14.47 6.26
CA ASP A 78 -10.87 -14.35 5.81
C ASP A 78 -10.97 -13.90 4.34
N GLY A 79 -9.86 -13.59 3.68
CA GLY A 79 -9.83 -13.12 2.29
C GLY A 79 -10.33 -11.69 2.11
N ARG A 80 -10.37 -10.87 3.18
CA ARG A 80 -10.85 -9.48 3.10
C ARG A 80 -9.89 -8.58 2.31
N PHE A 81 -8.59 -8.85 2.40
CA PHE A 81 -7.53 -8.22 1.62
C PHE A 81 -6.26 -9.08 1.67
N SER A 82 -5.27 -8.70 0.88
CA SER A 82 -3.91 -9.22 0.94
C SER A 82 -2.94 -8.15 1.43
N ILE A 83 -1.78 -8.56 1.93
CA ILE A 83 -0.68 -7.65 2.29
C ILE A 83 0.54 -8.06 1.48
N LEU A 84 1.08 -7.11 0.72
CA LEU A 84 2.31 -7.24 -0.05
C LEU A 84 3.48 -6.68 0.75
N THR A 85 4.62 -7.31 0.60
CA THR A 85 5.91 -6.95 1.19
C THR A 85 6.87 -6.45 0.11
N LEU A 86 7.94 -5.75 0.51
CA LEU A 86 8.99 -5.30 -0.41
C LEU A 86 9.65 -6.43 -1.21
N VAL A 87 9.58 -7.68 -0.75
CA VAL A 87 10.18 -8.83 -1.43
C VAL A 87 9.22 -9.55 -2.38
N ASP A 88 7.93 -9.19 -2.38
CA ASP A 88 6.96 -9.79 -3.28
C ASP A 88 7.18 -9.35 -4.74
N ALA A 89 6.97 -10.29 -5.66
CA ALA A 89 7.15 -10.09 -7.09
C ALA A 89 6.16 -9.05 -7.66
N LEU A 90 4.91 -9.06 -7.16
CA LEU A 90 3.86 -8.13 -7.59
C LEU A 90 3.95 -6.75 -6.91
N TYR A 91 4.84 -6.55 -5.94
CA TYR A 91 5.03 -5.23 -5.34
C TYR A 91 5.54 -4.26 -6.44
N PRO A 92 4.91 -3.08 -6.64
CA PRO A 92 5.25 -2.18 -7.75
C PRO A 92 6.73 -1.77 -7.75
N SER A 93 7.47 -2.09 -8.82
CA SER A 93 8.93 -1.93 -8.84
C SER A 93 9.36 -0.47 -8.73
N ARG A 94 8.65 0.44 -9.41
CA ARG A 94 8.89 1.89 -9.34
C ARG A 94 8.64 2.44 -7.93
N LEU A 95 7.68 1.88 -7.19
CA LEU A 95 7.42 2.28 -5.81
C LEU A 95 8.58 1.88 -4.89
N LYS A 96 9.23 0.73 -5.11
CA LYS A 96 10.44 0.33 -4.35
C LYS A 96 11.61 1.31 -4.49
N THR A 97 11.61 2.13 -5.54
CA THR A 97 12.73 3.06 -5.86
C THR A 97 12.59 4.46 -5.26
N ILE A 98 11.47 4.78 -4.61
CA ILE A 98 11.32 6.08 -3.94
C ILE A 98 12.19 6.13 -2.67
N THR A 99 12.33 7.30 -2.07
CA THR A 99 13.17 7.50 -0.87
C THR A 99 12.73 6.64 0.32
N ASP A 100 11.41 6.56 0.53
CA ASP A 100 10.75 5.94 1.68
C ASP A 100 9.63 4.98 1.23
N PRO A 101 9.97 3.88 0.53
CA PRO A 101 8.95 2.96 0.01
C PRO A 101 8.14 2.35 1.17
N PRO A 102 6.81 2.25 1.04
CA PRO A 102 5.97 1.62 2.06
C PRO A 102 6.42 0.17 2.32
N PRO A 103 6.80 -0.20 3.55
CA PRO A 103 7.26 -1.55 3.84
C PRO A 103 6.25 -2.64 3.49
N LEU A 104 4.98 -2.32 3.72
CA LEU A 104 3.82 -3.17 3.48
C LEU A 104 2.77 -2.39 2.68
N LEU A 105 2.05 -3.09 1.80
CA LEU A 105 0.91 -2.55 1.07
C LEU A 105 -0.29 -3.48 1.24
N TRP A 106 -1.37 -2.95 1.78
CA TRP A 106 -2.66 -3.62 1.83
C TRP A 106 -3.33 -3.50 0.47
N CYS A 107 -3.93 -4.59 0.00
CA CYS A 107 -4.48 -4.68 -1.35
C CYS A 107 -5.81 -5.45 -1.40
N THR A 108 -6.84 -4.84 -1.97
CA THR A 108 -8.06 -5.53 -2.45
C THR A 108 -8.09 -5.52 -3.98
N GLY A 109 -8.85 -6.45 -4.58
CA GLY A 109 -8.70 -6.76 -6.00
C GLY A 109 -7.41 -7.53 -6.26
N GLN A 110 -6.82 -7.38 -7.45
CA GLN A 110 -5.60 -8.11 -7.82
C GLN A 110 -4.66 -7.20 -8.57
N LEU A 111 -3.37 -7.17 -8.19
CA LEU A 111 -2.29 -6.60 -8.99
C LEU A 111 -1.87 -7.57 -10.10
N GLN A 112 -1.36 -7.02 -11.20
CA GLN A 112 -0.90 -7.77 -12.36
C GLN A 112 0.41 -7.17 -12.89
N ASP A 113 1.22 -7.96 -13.60
CA ASP A 113 2.49 -7.49 -14.19
C ASP A 113 2.31 -6.27 -15.12
N ARG A 114 1.16 -6.16 -15.80
CA ARG A 114 0.84 -4.99 -16.63
C ARG A 114 0.78 -3.67 -15.86
N ASP A 115 0.57 -3.71 -14.54
CA ASP A 115 0.51 -2.50 -13.70
C ASP A 115 1.86 -1.78 -13.56
N GLN A 116 2.95 -2.39 -14.01
CA GLN A 116 4.22 -1.71 -14.16
C GLN A 116 4.15 -0.59 -15.22
N HIS A 117 3.21 -0.68 -16.18
CA HIS A 117 2.93 0.33 -17.20
C HIS A 117 1.76 1.22 -16.77
N ALA A 118 1.96 1.92 -15.65
CA ALA A 118 0.95 2.78 -15.06
C ALA A 118 1.19 4.28 -15.30
N LEU A 119 0.10 5.04 -15.43
CA LEU A 119 0.08 6.50 -15.48
C LEU A 119 -0.74 7.05 -14.31
N ALA A 120 -0.12 7.93 -13.52
CA ALA A 120 -0.80 8.63 -12.44
C ALA A 120 -1.61 9.81 -13.01
N VAL A 121 -2.88 9.91 -12.62
CA VAL A 121 -3.76 11.03 -12.97
C VAL A 121 -4.24 11.66 -11.66
N VAL A 122 -3.86 12.91 -11.43
CA VAL A 122 -4.18 13.66 -10.20
C VAL A 122 -4.78 15.01 -10.54
N GLY A 123 -5.60 15.55 -9.64
CA GLY A 123 -6.05 16.93 -9.79
C GLY A 123 -7.00 17.41 -8.70
N SER A 124 -7.73 18.49 -9.00
CA SER A 124 -8.56 19.17 -8.01
C SER A 124 -9.73 18.31 -7.51
N ARG A 125 -9.91 18.27 -6.19
CA ARG A 125 -11.11 17.73 -5.53
C ARG A 125 -12.41 18.43 -5.93
N LYS A 126 -12.30 19.68 -6.41
CA LYS A 126 -13.40 20.51 -6.95
C LYS A 126 -13.20 20.78 -8.45
N GLY A 127 -12.78 19.76 -9.20
CA GLY A 127 -12.58 19.86 -10.65
C GLY A 127 -13.82 20.38 -11.38
N SER A 128 -13.63 21.30 -12.32
CA SER A 128 -14.72 21.85 -13.14
C SER A 128 -15.41 20.74 -13.95
N HIS A 129 -16.61 21.02 -14.46
CA HIS A 129 -17.28 20.06 -15.35
C HIS A 129 -16.40 19.70 -16.56
N ILE A 130 -15.82 20.71 -17.23
CA ILE A 130 -14.94 20.53 -18.37
C ILE A 130 -13.69 19.71 -17.99
N GLY A 131 -13.06 20.01 -16.85
CA GLY A 131 -11.88 19.28 -16.39
C GLY A 131 -12.16 17.80 -16.12
N ARG A 132 -13.31 17.49 -15.50
CA ARG A 132 -13.74 16.10 -15.27
C ARG A 132 -14.05 15.38 -16.57
N THR A 133 -14.75 16.02 -17.51
CA THR A 133 -15.06 15.43 -18.82
C THR A 133 -13.79 15.13 -19.61
N PHE A 134 -12.84 16.08 -19.68
CA PHE A 134 -11.55 15.88 -20.32
C PHE A 134 -10.76 14.75 -19.65
N THR A 135 -10.70 14.72 -18.33
CA THR A 135 -9.99 13.67 -17.58
C THR A 135 -10.57 12.29 -17.87
N ARG A 136 -11.91 12.17 -17.91
CA ARG A 136 -12.59 10.91 -18.22
C ARG A 136 -12.23 10.41 -19.62
N GLN A 137 -12.25 11.31 -20.61
CA GLN A 137 -11.88 10.97 -21.98
C GLN A 137 -10.41 10.55 -22.07
N LEU A 138 -9.49 11.38 -21.58
CA LEU A 138 -8.06 11.09 -21.60
C LEU A 138 -7.72 9.76 -20.90
N SER A 139 -8.30 9.51 -19.73
CA SER A 139 -8.05 8.28 -18.98
C SER A 139 -8.62 7.05 -19.68
N GLY A 140 -9.78 7.19 -20.33
CA GLY A 140 -10.36 6.13 -21.16
C GLY A 140 -9.49 5.80 -22.38
N ASP A 141 -9.01 6.83 -23.09
CA ASP A 141 -8.13 6.69 -24.25
C ASP A 141 -6.80 6.00 -23.87
N LEU A 142 -6.17 6.44 -22.78
CA LEU A 142 -4.93 5.83 -22.27
C LEU A 142 -5.15 4.38 -21.82
N ALA A 143 -6.26 4.10 -21.13
CA ALA A 143 -6.57 2.74 -20.69
C ALA A 143 -6.87 1.80 -21.88
N ALA A 144 -7.52 2.31 -22.92
CA ALA A 144 -7.75 1.57 -24.17
C ALA A 144 -6.44 1.26 -24.92
N LEU A 145 -5.41 2.10 -24.76
CA LEU A 145 -4.05 1.85 -25.26
C LEU A 145 -3.25 0.87 -24.38
N GLY A 146 -3.84 0.36 -23.29
CA GLY A 146 -3.25 -0.66 -22.43
C GLY A 146 -2.58 -0.14 -21.16
N PHE A 147 -2.52 1.17 -20.94
CA PHE A 147 -2.00 1.73 -19.68
C PHE A 147 -2.91 1.42 -18.50
N THR A 148 -2.31 1.21 -17.33
CA THR A 148 -3.05 1.18 -16.06
C THR A 148 -3.18 2.61 -15.53
N ILE A 149 -4.40 3.07 -15.22
CA ILE A 149 -4.62 4.40 -14.63
C ILE A 149 -4.53 4.33 -13.11
N VAL A 150 -3.68 5.15 -12.48
CA VAL A 150 -3.52 5.20 -11.02
C VAL A 150 -3.95 6.56 -10.49
N SER A 151 -4.74 6.57 -9.42
CA SER A 151 -5.31 7.79 -8.83
C SER A 151 -5.75 7.55 -7.38
N GLY A 152 -6.14 8.59 -6.64
CA GLY A 152 -6.35 8.56 -5.19
C GLY A 152 -7.77 8.27 -4.70
N LEU A 153 -8.70 7.92 -5.61
CA LEU A 153 -10.14 7.77 -5.32
C LEU A 153 -10.81 9.02 -4.71
N ALA A 154 -10.16 10.20 -4.74
CA ALA A 154 -10.74 11.43 -4.23
C ALA A 154 -11.88 11.94 -5.15
N ARG A 155 -12.64 12.92 -4.65
CA ARG A 155 -13.64 13.65 -5.48
C ARG A 155 -12.96 14.33 -6.66
N GLY A 156 -13.75 14.66 -7.68
CA GLY A 156 -13.29 15.50 -8.78
C GLY A 156 -12.47 14.73 -9.82
N ILE A 157 -11.24 15.15 -10.05
CA ILE A 157 -10.38 14.62 -11.12
C ILE A 157 -10.06 13.14 -10.89
N ASP A 158 -9.77 12.75 -9.65
CA ASP A 158 -9.40 11.38 -9.33
C ASP A 158 -10.50 10.36 -9.69
N ALA A 159 -11.74 10.62 -9.25
CA ALA A 159 -12.91 9.82 -9.62
C ALA A 159 -13.15 9.80 -11.13
N ALA A 160 -13.02 10.94 -11.82
CA ALA A 160 -13.18 11.01 -13.27
C ALA A 160 -12.16 10.17 -14.03
N ALA A 161 -10.92 10.06 -13.51
CA ALA A 161 -9.88 9.23 -14.10
C ALA A 161 -10.23 7.74 -14.02
N HIS A 162 -10.64 7.27 -12.83
CA HIS A 162 -11.09 5.89 -12.64
C HIS A 162 -12.32 5.57 -13.49
N GLU A 163 -13.32 6.44 -13.51
CA GLU A 163 -14.52 6.28 -14.33
C GLU A 163 -14.17 6.17 -15.82
N GLY A 164 -13.22 6.98 -16.30
CA GLY A 164 -12.75 6.96 -17.69
C GLY A 164 -12.12 5.63 -18.06
N ALA A 165 -11.19 5.15 -17.24
CA ALA A 165 -10.55 3.85 -17.44
C ALA A 165 -11.57 2.70 -17.43
N LEU A 166 -12.51 2.71 -16.48
CA LEU A 166 -13.54 1.67 -16.37
C LEU A 166 -14.55 1.70 -17.52
N ALA A 167 -14.80 2.88 -18.13
CA ALA A 167 -15.73 3.01 -19.25
C ALA A 167 -15.25 2.28 -20.52
N THR A 168 -13.94 2.05 -20.65
CA THR A 168 -13.33 1.27 -21.74
C THR A 168 -12.99 -0.17 -21.33
N SER A 169 -13.53 -0.63 -20.18
CA SER A 169 -13.12 -1.89 -19.55
C SER A 169 -11.60 -2.00 -19.32
N GLY A 170 -10.96 -0.83 -19.21
CA GLY A 170 -9.54 -0.70 -18.93
C GLY A 170 -9.22 -0.95 -17.46
N ARG A 171 -7.94 -0.88 -17.15
CA ARG A 171 -7.41 -1.20 -15.82
C ARG A 171 -7.12 0.07 -15.03
N THR A 172 -7.47 0.07 -13.76
CA THR A 172 -7.19 1.20 -12.88
C THR A 172 -6.90 0.75 -11.45
N LEU A 173 -6.00 1.46 -10.76
CA LEU A 173 -5.67 1.22 -9.36
C LEU A 173 -5.96 2.46 -8.52
N ALA A 174 -6.61 2.29 -7.38
CA ALA A 174 -6.79 3.35 -6.40
C ALA A 174 -5.75 3.27 -5.29
N VAL A 175 -5.20 4.41 -4.84
CA VAL A 175 -4.32 4.48 -3.67
C VAL A 175 -5.01 5.32 -2.59
N LEU A 176 -5.32 4.70 -1.45
CA LEU A 176 -6.09 5.32 -0.37
C LEU A 176 -5.22 6.11 0.61
N GLY A 177 -5.77 7.21 1.13
CA GLY A 177 -5.23 7.97 2.26
C GLY A 177 -5.76 7.52 3.63
N CYS A 178 -6.20 6.26 3.75
CA CYS A 178 -6.78 5.66 4.95
C CYS A 178 -6.58 4.14 4.93
N GLY A 179 -6.98 3.44 5.98
CA GLY A 179 -6.94 1.98 6.05
C GLY A 179 -7.76 1.32 4.94
N ILE A 180 -7.31 0.15 4.48
CA ILE A 180 -7.90 -0.57 3.34
C ILE A 180 -9.38 -0.96 3.54
N ASP A 181 -9.83 -1.04 4.80
CA ASP A 181 -11.20 -1.34 5.22
C ASP A 181 -12.15 -0.13 5.12
N ARG A 182 -11.65 1.04 4.72
CA ARG A 182 -12.45 2.27 4.62
C ARG A 182 -12.46 2.80 3.21
N THR A 183 -13.60 3.33 2.80
CA THR A 183 -13.70 4.13 1.58
C THR A 183 -13.89 5.59 1.96
N TYR A 184 -13.03 6.46 1.44
CA TYR A 184 -13.17 7.89 1.61
C TYR A 184 -12.94 8.62 0.28
N PRO A 185 -13.90 9.42 -0.19
CA PRO A 185 -15.17 9.73 0.47
C PRO A 185 -16.18 8.55 0.38
N PRO A 186 -17.12 8.39 1.34
CA PRO A 186 -18.01 7.22 1.40
C PRO A 186 -18.87 7.01 0.16
N GLU A 187 -19.28 8.09 -0.51
CA GLU A 187 -20.07 8.01 -1.75
C GLU A 187 -19.35 7.31 -2.91
N HIS A 188 -18.04 7.07 -2.81
CA HIS A 188 -17.26 6.34 -3.80
C HIS A 188 -17.22 4.82 -3.57
N ASP A 189 -17.97 4.28 -2.60
CA ASP A 189 -18.09 2.83 -2.41
C ASP A 189 -18.44 2.06 -3.70
N PRO A 190 -19.44 2.50 -4.51
CA PRO A 190 -19.74 1.82 -5.77
C PRO A 190 -18.60 1.90 -6.79
N LEU A 191 -17.86 3.03 -6.82
CA LEU A 191 -16.71 3.20 -7.70
C LEU A 191 -15.56 2.27 -7.28
N ARG A 192 -15.27 2.21 -5.98
CA ARG A 192 -14.28 1.30 -5.39
C ARG A 192 -14.54 -0.15 -5.79
N GLN A 193 -15.78 -0.63 -5.63
CA GLN A 193 -16.13 -2.02 -5.99
C GLN A 193 -15.85 -2.32 -7.46
N ARG A 194 -16.13 -1.36 -8.37
CA ARG A 194 -15.83 -1.51 -9.79
C ARG A 194 -14.32 -1.54 -10.07
N ILE A 195 -13.54 -0.74 -9.32
CA ILE A 195 -12.07 -0.75 -9.39
C ILE A 195 -11.54 -2.12 -8.94
N GLU A 196 -12.02 -2.67 -7.83
CA GLU A 196 -11.60 -3.98 -7.31
C GLU A 196 -11.87 -5.12 -8.30
N GLN A 197 -12.90 -5.00 -9.13
CA GLN A 197 -13.23 -5.97 -10.18
C GLN A 197 -12.32 -5.90 -11.42
N HIS A 198 -11.73 -4.73 -11.72
CA HIS A 198 -10.94 -4.50 -12.95
C HIS A 198 -9.46 -4.21 -12.67
N GLY A 199 -9.08 -4.09 -11.40
CA GLY A 199 -7.80 -3.60 -10.93
C GLY A 199 -7.58 -3.92 -9.46
N ALA A 200 -7.08 -2.95 -8.71
CA ALA A 200 -6.83 -3.10 -7.29
C ALA A 200 -7.00 -1.77 -6.53
N VAL A 201 -7.24 -1.88 -5.23
CA VAL A 201 -7.19 -0.74 -4.30
C VAL A 201 -6.07 -1.01 -3.31
N LEU A 202 -5.21 -0.02 -3.12
CA LEU A 202 -3.99 -0.10 -2.34
C LEU A 202 -4.05 0.87 -1.17
N SER A 203 -3.44 0.49 -0.04
CA SER A 203 -3.18 1.38 1.09
C SER A 203 -1.84 1.05 1.74
N GLU A 204 -1.14 2.06 2.22
CA GLU A 204 0.04 1.91 3.09
C GLU A 204 -0.31 1.89 4.59
N PHE A 205 -1.60 2.05 4.91
CA PHE A 205 -2.08 2.18 6.29
C PHE A 205 -2.70 0.87 6.80
N PRO A 206 -2.43 0.50 8.05
CA PRO A 206 -3.13 -0.59 8.72
C PRO A 206 -4.65 -0.43 8.70
N MET A 207 -5.36 -1.57 8.75
CA MET A 207 -6.81 -1.63 8.89
C MET A 207 -7.28 -0.80 10.08
N GLY A 208 -8.33 0.00 9.88
CA GLY A 208 -8.93 0.86 10.88
C GLY A 208 -8.41 2.29 10.87
N THR A 209 -7.30 2.58 10.18
CA THR A 209 -6.73 3.93 10.06
C THR A 209 -7.73 4.90 9.44
N PRO A 210 -8.14 5.97 10.16
CA PRO A 210 -9.12 6.92 9.63
C PRO A 210 -8.53 7.77 8.49
N PRO A 211 -9.38 8.29 7.58
CA PRO A 211 -8.92 9.25 6.59
C PRO A 211 -8.46 10.56 7.25
N HIS A 212 -7.35 11.10 6.76
CA HIS A 212 -6.92 12.45 7.08
C HIS A 212 -7.53 13.42 6.06
N SER A 213 -8.54 14.19 6.49
CA SER A 213 -9.23 15.18 5.65
C SER A 213 -9.17 16.57 6.24
#